data_AF-A0AA39VGL8-F1
#
_entry.id   AF-A0AA39VGL8-F1
#
_cell.length_a   1.000
_cell.length_b   1.000
_cell.length_c   1.000
_cell.angle_alpha   90.00
_cell.angle_beta   90.00
_cell.angle_gamma   90.00
#
_symmetry.space_group_name_H-M   'P 1'
#
loop_
_entity.id
_entity.type
_entity.pdbx_description
1 polymer ?
#
loop_
_entity_poly.entity_id
_entity_poly.type
_entity_poly.pdbx_seq_one_letter_code
_entity_poly.pdbx_strand_id
1 'polypeptide(L)'
;MCKLGLLNDALGVFREMSIRKCVPDVYTYCTLMDGLCKENRIEEAVLLLDEMQVEGCFPTPVTFNVLINGLCKKGELARAAKLMGK
;
A
#
# COMPACT_ATOMS: atom_id res chain seq x y z
N MET A 1 -6.31 -18.99 -2.63
CA MET A 1 -5.18 -19.14 -3.57
C MET A 1 -5.25 -18.17 -4.76
N CYS A 2 -6.39 -17.96 -5.44
CA CYS A 2 -6.44 -17.09 -6.63
C CYS A 2 -6.11 -15.59 -6.37
N LYS A 3 -6.46 -15.02 -5.21
CA LYS A 3 -6.22 -13.59 -4.93
C LYS A 3 -4.75 -13.24 -4.71
N LEU A 4 -3.98 -14.15 -4.12
CA LEU A 4 -2.55 -13.96 -3.86
C LEU A 4 -1.71 -13.97 -5.15
N GLY A 5 -2.06 -14.84 -6.12
CA GLY A 5 -1.41 -14.86 -7.43
C GLY A 5 -1.58 -13.52 -8.16
N LEU A 6 -2.81 -13.02 -8.22
CA LEU A 6 -3.12 -11.73 -8.83
C LEU A 6 -2.43 -10.55 -8.14
N LEU A 7 -2.28 -10.59 -6.81
CA LEU A 7 -1.55 -9.55 -6.07
C LEU A 7 -0.05 -9.57 -6.42
N ASN A 8 0.56 -10.75 -6.51
CA ASN A 8 1.98 -10.86 -6.88
C ASN A 8 2.21 -10.41 -8.32
N ASP A 9 1.31 -10.75 -9.24
CA ASP A 9 1.36 -10.27 -10.63
C ASP A 9 1.23 -8.73 -10.69
N ALA A 10 0.29 -8.16 -9.93
CA ALA A 10 0.13 -6.71 -9.84
C ALA A 10 1.37 -6.00 -9.27
N LEU A 11 2.02 -6.58 -8.25
CA LEU A 11 3.29 -6.08 -7.73
C LEU A 11 4.41 -6.18 -8.78
N GLY A 12 4.43 -7.24 -9.60
CA GLY A 12 5.35 -7.39 -10.72
C GLY A 12 5.20 -6.27 -11.74
N VAL A 13 3.95 -6.03 -12.20
CA VAL A 13 3.64 -4.94 -13.13
C VAL A 13 4.01 -3.58 -12.54
N PHE A 14 3.72 -3.36 -11.25
CA PHE A 14 4.10 -2.13 -10.55
C PHE A 14 5.61 -1.88 -10.59
N ARG A 15 6.44 -2.91 -10.37
CA ARG A 15 7.91 -2.78 -10.46
C ARG A 15 8.37 -2.48 -11.88
N GLU A 16 7.68 -3.01 -12.90
CA GLU A 16 7.97 -2.70 -14.30
C GLU A 16 7.59 -1.27 -14.71
N MET A 17 6.56 -0.67 -14.08
CA MET A 17 6.13 0.71 -14.37
C MET A 17 7.30 1.70 -14.22
N SER A 18 8.08 1.59 -13.14
CA SER A 18 9.27 2.43 -12.92
C SER A 18 10.32 2.26 -14.02
N ILE A 19 10.58 1.03 -14.47
CA ILE A 19 11.53 0.73 -15.57
C ILE A 19 11.07 1.38 -16.87
N ARG A 20 9.76 1.38 -17.11
CA ARG A 20 9.14 1.91 -18.34
C ARG A 20 8.84 3.41 -18.27
N LYS A 21 9.28 4.11 -17.22
CA LYS A 21 8.97 5.53 -16.96
C LYS A 21 7.47 5.83 -16.90
N CYS A 22 6.67 4.84 -16.53
CA CYS A 22 5.26 5.00 -16.23
C CYS A 22 5.14 5.28 -14.74
N VAL A 23 4.65 6.46 -14.37
CA VAL A 23 4.64 6.90 -12.96
C VAL A 23 3.38 6.34 -12.28
N PRO A 24 3.51 5.53 -11.22
CA PRO A 24 2.37 5.09 -10.44
C PRO A 24 1.71 6.26 -9.71
N ASP A 25 0.38 6.27 -9.69
CA ASP A 25 -0.41 7.31 -9.02
C ASP A 25 -0.90 6.86 -7.63
N VAL A 26 -1.56 7.79 -6.92
CA VAL A 26 -2.13 7.53 -5.59
C VAL A 26 -3.03 6.29 -5.58
N TYR A 27 -3.83 6.09 -6.63
CA TYR A 27 -4.75 4.95 -6.72
C TYR A 27 -4.02 3.63 -6.90
N THR A 28 -2.95 3.60 -7.69
CA THR A 28 -2.08 2.43 -7.88
C THR A 28 -1.50 1.99 -6.53
N TYR A 29 -0.91 2.93 -5.79
CA TYR A 29 -0.37 2.69 -4.45
C TYR A 29 -1.44 2.21 -3.46
N CYS A 30 -2.60 2.89 -3.40
CA CYS A 30 -3.68 2.52 -2.48
C CYS A 30 -4.23 1.12 -2.76
N THR A 31 -4.34 0.74 -4.04
CA THR A 31 -4.84 -0.57 -4.46
C THR A 31 -3.88 -1.69 -4.04
N LEU A 32 -2.56 -1.49 -4.24
CA LEU A 32 -1.55 -2.46 -3.83
C LEU A 32 -1.46 -2.58 -2.30
N MET A 33 -1.49 -1.44 -1.58
CA MET A 33 -1.52 -1.44 -0.11
C MET A 33 -2.73 -2.19 0.45
N ASP A 34 -3.93 -1.96 -0.09
CA ASP A 34 -5.14 -2.66 0.35
C ASP A 34 -5.05 -4.18 0.09
N GLY A 35 -4.51 -4.57 -1.07
CA GLY A 35 -4.23 -5.97 -1.39
C GLY A 35 -3.25 -6.63 -0.40
N LEU A 36 -2.12 -5.95 -0.13
CA LEU A 36 -1.12 -6.40 0.83
C LEU A 36 -1.69 -6.51 2.26
N CYS A 37 -2.48 -5.52 2.70
CA CYS A 37 -3.20 -5.55 3.98
C CYS A 37 -4.09 -6.79 4.09
N LYS A 38 -4.85 -7.11 3.04
CA LYS A 38 -5.77 -8.26 3.00
C LYS A 38 -5.05 -9.61 3.01
N GLU A 39 -3.83 -9.68 2.51
CA GLU A 39 -2.97 -10.86 2.53
C GLU A 39 -2.04 -10.90 3.76
N ASN A 40 -2.31 -10.12 4.82
CA ASN A 40 -1.51 -10.01 6.05
C ASN A 40 -0.06 -9.49 5.85
N ARG A 41 0.25 -8.90 4.70
CA ARG A 41 1.56 -8.35 4.32
C ARG A 41 1.66 -6.85 4.65
N ILE A 42 1.26 -6.48 5.87
CA ILE A 42 1.13 -5.07 6.27
C ILE A 42 2.46 -4.30 6.22
N GLU A 43 3.59 -4.95 6.50
CA GLU A 43 4.90 -4.28 6.44
C GLU A 43 5.23 -3.83 5.02
N GLU A 44 4.91 -4.64 4.01
CA GLU A 44 5.09 -4.27 2.61
C GLU A 44 4.16 -3.12 2.21
N ALA A 45 2.95 -3.07 2.77
CA ALA A 45 2.02 -1.95 2.55
C ALA A 45 2.57 -0.65 3.14
N VAL A 46 3.19 -0.71 4.33
CA VAL A 46 3.84 0.45 4.96
C VAL A 46 5.06 0.90 4.15
N LEU A 47 5.87 -0.03 3.63
CA LEU A 47 6.99 0.32 2.75
C LEU A 47 6.54 1.01 1.46
N LEU A 48 5.39 0.62 0.89
CA LEU A 48 4.82 1.32 -0.26
C LEU A 48 4.40 2.77 0.05
N LEU A 49 4.00 3.08 1.28
CA LEU A 49 3.72 4.46 1.71
C LEU A 49 4.99 5.32 1.72
N ASP A 50 6.11 4.75 2.14
CA ASP A 50 7.40 5.44 2.15
C ASP A 50 7.92 5.60 0.71
N GLU A 51 7.82 4.56 -0.12
CA GLU A 51 8.17 4.59 -1.56
C GLU A 51 7.37 5.66 -2.31
N MET A 52 6.05 5.74 -2.07
CA MET A 52 5.16 6.74 -2.65
C MET A 52 5.70 8.17 -2.46
N GLN A 53 6.14 8.52 -1.25
CA GLN A 53 6.71 9.83 -0.94
C GLN A 53 8.06 10.08 -1.63
N VAL A 54 8.93 9.08 -1.69
CA VAL A 54 10.24 9.17 -2.35
C VAL A 54 10.08 9.43 -3.86
N GLU A 55 9.07 8.81 -4.47
CA GLU A 55 8.74 8.99 -5.90
C GLU A 55 7.94 10.28 -6.17
N GLY A 56 7.76 11.15 -5.18
CA GLY A 56 7.06 12.43 -5.32
C GLY A 56 5.54 12.33 -5.44
N CYS A 57 4.98 11.15 -5.16
CA CYS A 57 3.55 10.93 -5.06
C CYS A 57 3.12 11.13 -3.60
N PHE A 58 2.28 12.12 -3.29
CA PHE A 58 2.01 12.45 -1.89
C PHE A 58 0.83 11.64 -1.33
N PRO A 59 0.98 11.01 -0.15
CA PRO A 59 -0.11 10.31 0.52
C PRO A 59 -1.32 11.21 0.72
N THR A 60 -2.51 10.65 0.53
CA THR A 60 -3.78 11.34 0.76
C THR A 60 -4.51 10.72 1.95
N PRO A 61 -5.59 11.35 2.47
CA PRO A 61 -6.41 10.73 3.51
C PRO A 61 -6.89 9.32 3.14
N VAL A 62 -7.15 9.05 1.86
CA VAL A 62 -7.51 7.70 1.37
C VAL A 62 -6.37 6.72 1.61
N THR A 63 -5.13 7.11 1.35
CA THR A 63 -3.92 6.29 1.56
C THR A 63 -3.78 5.87 3.02
N PHE A 64 -3.93 6.82 3.95
CA PHE A 64 -3.85 6.51 5.38
C PHE A 64 -5.02 5.63 5.84
N ASN A 65 -6.23 5.90 5.35
CA ASN A 65 -7.42 5.09 5.68
C ASN A 65 -7.25 3.61 5.28
N VAL A 66 -6.59 3.33 4.15
CA VAL A 66 -6.29 1.95 3.73
C VAL A 66 -5.41 1.24 4.75
N LEU A 67 -4.32 1.88 5.19
CA LEU A 67 -3.39 1.30 6.17
C LEU A 67 -4.00 1.20 7.57
N ILE A 68 -4.72 2.22 8.02
CA ILE A 68 -5.44 2.21 9.31
C ILE A 68 -6.44 1.06 9.34
N ASN A 69 -7.25 0.90 8.29
CA ASN A 69 -8.20 -0.20 8.18
C ASN A 69 -7.51 -1.58 8.20
N GLY A 70 -6.39 -1.71 7.47
CA GLY A 70 -5.58 -2.93 7.48
C GLY A 70 -5.03 -3.27 8.87
N LEU A 71 -4.42 -2.30 9.55
CA LEU A 71 -3.87 -2.47 10.90
C LEU A 71 -4.96 -2.78 11.94
N CYS A 72 -6.11 -2.10 11.88
CA CYS A 72 -7.25 -2.37 12.76
C CYS A 72 -7.76 -3.81 12.60
N LYS A 73 -7.90 -4.30 11.36
CA LYS A 73 -8.33 -5.69 11.09
C LYS A 73 -7.35 -6.73 11.59
N LYS A 74 -6.06 -6.39 11.64
CA LYS A 74 -5.00 -7.25 12.16
C LYS A 74 -4.83 -7.15 13.69
N GLY A 75 -5.56 -6.25 14.35
CA GLY A 75 -5.48 -6.00 15.80
C GLY A 75 -4.33 -5.07 16.22
N GLU A 76 -3.61 -4.47 15.27
CA GLU A 76 -2.44 -3.62 15.53
C GLU A 76 -2.83 -2.15 15.81
N LEU A 77 -3.71 -1.95 16.80
CA LEU A 77 -4.37 -0.68 17.09
C LEU A 77 -3.39 0.46 17.43
N ALA A 78 -2.28 0.16 18.12
CA ALA A 78 -1.28 1.17 18.47
C ALA A 78 -0.61 1.79 17.23
N ARG A 79 -0.35 0.98 16.19
CA ARG A 79 0.20 1.47 14.92
C ARG A 79 -0.86 2.23 14.12
N ALA A 80 -2.11 1.75 14.13
CA ALA A 80 -3.22 2.44 13.48
C ALA A 80 -3.40 3.85 14.08
N ALA A 81 -3.35 3.99 15.41
CA ALA A 81 -3.44 5.28 16.10
C ALA A 81 -2.31 6.23 15.73
N LYS A 82 -1.08 5.73 15.54
CA LYS A 82 0.05 6.54 15.08
C LYS A 82 -0.16 7.13 13.68
N LEU A 83 -0.90 6.46 12.82
CA LEU A 83 -1.23 6.94 11.47
C LEU A 83 -2.38 7.94 11.44
N MET A 84 -3.29 7.93 12.42
CA MET A 84 -4.40 8.91 12.50
C MET A 84 -3.94 10.35 12.79
N GLY A 85 -2.70 10.53 13.27
CA GLY A 85 -2.13 11.84 13.57
C GLY A 85 -1.19 12.41 12.50
N LYS A 86 -1.09 11.77 11.33
CA LYS A 86 -0.32 12.24 10.17
C LYS A 86 -1.25 12.86 9.13
#